data_AF-A0A3D4GVB8-F1
#
_entry.id   AF-A0A3D4GVB8-F1
#
_cell.length_a   1.000
_cell.length_b   1.000
_cell.length_c   1.000
_cell.angle_alpha   90.00
_cell.angle_beta   90.00
_cell.angle_gamma   90.00
#
_symmetry.space_group_name_H-M   'P 1'
#
loop_
_entity.id
_entity.type
_entity.pdbx_description
1 polymer ?
#
loop_
_entity_poly.entity_id
_entity_poly.type
_entity_poly.pdbx_seq_one_letter_code
_entity_poly.pdbx_strand_id
1 'polypeptide(L)'
;MSETLNFESIYWDLYPALEEAYNGQTDEWFWMDLTFYLLGANIGNVGPLNLAELYLYANRPNRMRQLQLIEYNPKTGKVQELPILESTKRADLFNYYKQDQEFHYIP
;
A
#
# COMPACT_ATOMS: atom_id res chain seq x y z
N MET A 1 -22.34 -7.29 2.58
CA MET A 1 -22.22 -6.76 3.95
C MET A 1 -20.75 -6.42 4.12
N SER A 2 -20.43 -5.14 4.33
CA SER A 2 -19.06 -4.64 4.41
C SER A 2 -18.58 -4.84 5.83
N GLU A 3 -17.69 -5.79 6.05
CA GLU A 3 -16.99 -5.94 7.31
C GLU A 3 -15.75 -5.05 7.27
N THR A 4 -15.78 -4.03 8.11
CA THR A 4 -14.67 -3.15 8.43
C THR A 4 -13.48 -3.99 8.89
N LEU A 5 -12.37 -3.92 8.16
CA LEU A 5 -11.08 -4.45 8.61
C LEU A 5 -10.79 -3.87 10.00
N ASN A 6 -10.79 -4.74 11.01
CA ASN A 6 -10.63 -4.34 12.40
C ASN A 6 -9.12 -4.28 12.72
N PHE A 7 -8.52 -3.10 12.60
CA PHE A 7 -7.08 -2.83 12.77
C PHE A 7 -6.59 -2.85 14.24
N GLU A 8 -7.35 -3.42 15.18
CA GLU A 8 -7.16 -3.21 16.62
C GLU A 8 -5.96 -3.93 17.29
N SER A 9 -5.05 -4.59 16.57
CA SER A 9 -3.94 -5.28 17.24
C SER A 9 -2.57 -5.24 16.54
N ILE A 10 -2.21 -4.11 15.93
CA ILE A 10 -0.82 -3.90 15.50
C ILE A 10 -0.10 -3.12 16.62
N TYR A 11 0.80 -3.80 17.33
CA TYR A 11 1.65 -3.24 18.37
C TYR A 11 2.53 -2.12 17.79
N TRP A 12 2.46 -0.92 18.37
CA TRP A 12 3.09 0.31 17.85
C TRP A 12 4.54 0.57 18.29
N ASP A 13 5.25 -0.45 18.77
CA ASP A 13 6.65 -0.31 19.16
C ASP A 13 7.53 -1.23 18.33
N LEU A 14 8.04 -0.70 17.20
CA LEU A 14 9.34 -1.00 16.55
C LEU A 14 9.31 -0.49 15.10
N TYR A 15 10.42 0.12 14.67
CA TYR A 15 10.78 0.62 13.32
C TYR A 15 9.69 0.55 12.24
N PRO A 16 9.24 1.68 11.65
CA PRO A 16 8.27 1.61 10.57
C PRO A 16 8.90 0.86 9.39
N ALA A 17 8.43 -0.36 9.19
CA ALA A 17 8.93 -1.26 8.17
C ALA A 17 7.95 -1.31 7.02
N LEU A 18 8.50 -1.48 5.83
CA LEU A 18 7.76 -2.01 4.71
C LEU A 18 7.31 -3.42 5.08
N GLU A 19 6.01 -3.67 5.01
CA GLU A 19 5.42 -4.95 5.37
C GLU A 19 4.50 -5.44 4.25
N GLU A 20 4.48 -6.76 4.06
CA GLU A 20 3.42 -7.43 3.33
C GLU A 20 2.63 -8.28 4.33
N ALA A 21 1.32 -8.20 4.25
CA ALA A 21 0.41 -9.00 5.05
C ALA A 21 -0.41 -9.91 4.14
N TYR A 22 -0.67 -11.13 4.60
CA TYR A 22 -1.47 -12.10 3.86
C TYR A 22 -2.91 -12.10 4.38
N ASN A 23 -3.86 -11.94 3.47
CA ASN A 23 -5.28 -12.06 3.74
C ASN A 23 -5.78 -13.46 3.38
N GLY A 24 -5.99 -14.31 4.39
CA GLY A 24 -6.50 -15.67 4.19
C GLY A 24 -7.96 -15.77 3.70
N GLN A 25 -8.72 -14.66 3.69
CA GLN A 25 -10.07 -14.64 3.12
C GLN A 25 -10.06 -14.44 1.61
N THR A 26 -9.12 -13.64 1.10
CA THR A 26 -8.97 -13.38 -0.34
C THR A 26 -7.87 -14.20 -0.99
N ASP A 27 -7.04 -14.89 -0.18
CA ASP A 27 -5.86 -15.65 -0.63
C ASP A 27 -4.82 -14.75 -1.34
N GLU A 28 -4.65 -13.54 -0.83
CA GLU A 28 -3.80 -12.51 -1.44
C GLU A 28 -2.85 -11.88 -0.43
N TRP A 29 -1.64 -11.55 -0.89
CA TRP A 29 -0.73 -10.66 -0.17
C TRP A 29 -1.03 -9.22 -0.52
N PHE A 30 -0.93 -8.33 0.45
CA PHE A 30 -1.03 -6.90 0.23
C PHE A 30 0.09 -6.15 0.92
N TRP A 31 0.56 -5.10 0.25
CA TRP A 31 1.59 -4.19 0.74
C TRP A 31 1.01 -3.15 1.69
N MET A 32 1.79 -2.78 2.70
CA MET A 32 1.56 -1.61 3.54
C MET A 32 2.89 -0.95 3.94
N ASP A 33 2.83 0.35 4.23
CA ASP A 33 3.98 1.13 4.67
C ASP A 33 3.57 2.11 5.76
N LEU A 34 3.82 1.71 7.00
CA LEU A 34 3.47 2.50 8.17
C LEU A 34 4.38 3.72 8.36
N THR A 35 5.55 3.78 7.72
CA THR A 35 6.43 4.96 7.71
C THR A 35 5.70 6.15 7.11
N PHE A 36 4.98 5.89 6.03
CA PHE A 36 4.19 6.90 5.34
C PHE A 36 2.73 6.87 5.76
N TYR A 37 2.30 6.08 6.76
CA TYR A 37 0.88 5.87 7.08
C TYR A 37 0.05 5.47 5.84
N LEU A 38 0.57 4.53 5.06
CA LEU A 38 -0.09 3.91 3.92
C LEU A 38 -0.50 2.51 4.34
N LEU A 39 -1.81 2.23 4.30
CA LEU A 39 -2.37 0.93 4.64
C LEU A 39 -2.47 0.01 3.43
N GLY A 40 -2.09 0.52 2.25
CA GLY A 40 -1.95 -0.25 1.02
C GLY A 40 -2.27 0.56 -0.23
N ALA A 41 -2.35 -0.15 -1.35
CA ALA A 41 -2.72 0.40 -2.64
C ALA A 41 -3.64 -0.57 -3.39
N ASN A 42 -4.59 -0.02 -4.14
CA ASN A 42 -5.54 -0.77 -4.95
C ASN A 42 -5.40 -0.41 -6.44
N ILE A 43 -5.85 -1.31 -7.32
CA ILE A 43 -6.12 -0.99 -8.74
C ILE A 43 -7.63 -0.88 -8.94
N GLY A 44 -8.18 0.34 -8.87
CA GLY A 44 -9.61 0.55 -9.04
C GLY A 44 -10.43 -0.46 -8.22
N ASN A 45 -11.31 -1.21 -8.88
CA ASN A 45 -12.17 -2.22 -8.23
C ASN A 45 -11.59 -3.65 -8.23
N VAL A 46 -10.31 -3.84 -8.59
CA VAL A 46 -9.70 -5.18 -8.66
C VAL A 46 -9.37 -5.71 -7.28
N GLY A 47 -8.72 -4.88 -6.46
CA GLY A 47 -8.27 -5.29 -5.12
C GLY A 47 -6.92 -4.70 -4.75
N PRO A 48 -6.41 -5.11 -3.57
CA PRO A 48 -5.13 -4.65 -3.04
C PRO A 48 -3.96 -5.20 -3.83
N LEU A 49 -2.85 -4.47 -3.80
CA LEU A 49 -1.61 -4.84 -4.46
C LEU A 49 -0.62 -5.39 -3.44
N ASN A 50 0.07 -6.46 -3.83
CA ASN A 50 1.33 -6.82 -3.21
C ASN A 50 2.45 -5.84 -3.63
N LEU A 51 3.62 -5.97 -3.02
CA LEU A 51 4.74 -5.07 -3.27
C LEU A 51 5.25 -5.13 -4.71
N ALA A 52 5.31 -6.32 -5.30
CA ALA A 52 5.77 -6.51 -6.68
C ALA A 52 4.83 -5.83 -7.68
N GLU A 53 3.53 -5.95 -7.46
CA GLU A 53 2.52 -5.28 -8.28
C GLU A 53 2.56 -3.76 -8.10
N LEU A 54 2.67 -3.28 -6.86
CA LEU A 54 2.85 -1.85 -6.59
C LEU A 54 4.05 -1.31 -7.36
N TYR A 55 5.21 -1.97 -7.28
CA TYR A 55 6.40 -1.58 -8.01
C TYR A 55 6.14 -1.50 -9.53
N LEU A 56 5.49 -2.50 -10.11
CA LEU A 56 5.19 -2.53 -11.56
C LEU A 56 4.23 -1.42 -11.99
N TYR A 57 3.22 -1.10 -11.18
CA TYR A 57 2.24 -0.06 -11.48
C TYR A 57 2.81 1.34 -11.26
N ALA A 58 3.54 1.54 -10.17
CA ALA A 58 4.16 2.81 -9.82
C ALA A 58 5.16 3.25 -10.90
N ASN A 59 5.95 2.33 -11.44
CA ASN A 59 7.01 2.62 -12.42
C ASN A 59 6.54 2.73 -13.87
N ARG A 60 5.23 2.60 -14.16
CA ARG A 60 4.68 2.70 -15.53
C ARG A 60 3.63 3.80 -15.61
N PRO A 61 3.89 4.95 -16.28
CA PRO A 61 3.02 6.14 -16.21
C PRO A 61 1.54 5.91 -16.55
N ASN A 62 1.22 5.01 -17.48
CA ASN A 62 -0.17 4.70 -17.85
C ASN A 62 -0.88 3.81 -16.81
N ARG A 63 -0.11 2.97 -16.10
CA ARG A 63 -0.62 2.08 -15.06
C ARG A 63 -0.75 2.80 -13.72
N MET A 64 0.22 3.66 -13.41
CA MET A 64 0.23 4.49 -12.20
C MET A 64 -1.09 5.26 -12.03
N ARG A 65 -1.70 5.77 -13.11
CA ARG A 65 -2.98 6.53 -13.02
C ARG A 65 -4.16 5.72 -12.49
N GLN A 66 -4.04 4.39 -12.47
CA GLN A 66 -5.06 3.47 -11.98
C GLN A 66 -4.89 3.17 -10.48
N LEU A 67 -3.76 3.58 -9.90
CA LEU A 67 -3.48 3.35 -8.48
C LEU A 67 -4.31 4.25 -7.59
N GLN A 68 -4.92 3.63 -6.60
CA GLN A 68 -5.53 4.30 -5.45
C GLN A 68 -4.71 3.95 -4.21
N LEU A 69 -4.35 4.95 -3.41
CA LEU A 69 -3.65 4.76 -2.14
C LEU A 69 -4.65 4.78 -1.00
N ILE A 70 -4.47 3.86 -0.05
CA ILE A 70 -5.21 3.83 1.20
C ILE A 70 -4.35 4.55 2.25
N GLU A 71 -4.70 5.80 2.55
CA GLU A 71 -3.97 6.63 3.49
C GLU A 71 -4.62 6.65 4.86
N TYR A 72 -3.82 6.49 5.90
CA TYR A 72 -4.21 6.74 7.27
C TYR A 72 -3.73 8.13 7.72
N ASN A 73 -4.62 8.87 8.40
CA ASN A 73 -4.29 10.12 9.06
C ASN A 73 -4.22 9.90 10.58
N PRO A 74 -3.02 9.83 11.18
CA PRO A 74 -2.88 9.55 12.62
C PRO A 74 -3.42 10.66 13.52
N LYS A 75 -3.56 11.90 13.02
CA LYS A 75 -4.10 13.02 13.81
C LYS A 75 -5.61 12.93 13.96
N THR A 76 -6.29 12.36 12.98
CA THR A 76 -7.77 12.30 12.95
C THR A 76 -8.31 10.88 13.07
N GLY A 77 -7.45 9.85 13.01
CA GLY A 77 -7.83 8.45 13.00
C GLY A 77 -8.57 8.02 11.73
N LYS A 78 -8.60 8.86 10.69
CA LYS A 78 -9.38 8.60 9.47
C LYS A 78 -8.55 7.86 8.43
N VAL A 79 -9.21 6.92 7.75
CA VAL A 79 -8.72 6.26 6.54
C VAL A 79 -9.40 6.91 5.35
N GLN A 80 -8.63 7.16 4.29
CA GLN A 80 -9.14 7.66 3.02
C GLN A 80 -8.50 6.88 1.87
N GLU A 81 -9.27 6.68 0.81
CA GLU A 81 -8.79 6.10 -0.43
C GLU A 81 -8.82 7.19 -1.51
N LEU A 82 -7.70 7.41 -2.19
CA LEU A 82 -7.60 8.44 -3.22
C LEU A 82 -6.64 8.05 -4.35
N PRO A 83 -6.82 8.60 -5.56
CA PRO A 83 -5.89 8.40 -6.66
C PRO A 83 -4.46 8.82 -6.27
N ILE A 84 -3.46 8.06 -6.71
CA ILE A 84 -2.04 8.36 -6.40
C ILE A 84 -1.62 9.77 -6.85
N LEU A 85 -2.25 10.31 -7.90
CA LEU A 85 -1.97 11.66 -8.41
C LEU A 85 -2.44 12.77 -7.48
N GLU A 86 -3.37 12.48 -6.58
CA GLU A 86 -3.93 13.40 -5.59
C GLU A 86 -3.24 13.27 -4.22
N SER A 87 -2.43 12.22 -4.04
CA SER A 87 -1.72 11.95 -2.78
C SER A 87 -0.54 12.88 -2.56
N THR A 88 -0.48 13.46 -1.36
CA THR A 88 0.68 14.24 -0.91
C THR A 88 1.89 13.34 -0.62
N LYS A 89 1.67 12.04 -0.40
CA LYS A 89 2.71 11.03 -0.12
C LYS A 89 3.32 10.43 -1.38
N ARG A 90 2.77 10.74 -2.56
CA ARG A 90 3.25 10.26 -3.86
C ARG A 90 4.75 10.49 -4.04
N ALA A 91 5.23 11.70 -3.76
CA ALA A 91 6.64 12.05 -3.96
C ALA A 91 7.56 11.21 -3.06
N ASP A 92 7.17 11.02 -1.81
CA ASP A 92 7.93 10.23 -0.84
C ASP A 92 7.94 8.74 -1.22
N LEU A 93 6.79 8.21 -1.66
CA LEU A 93 6.70 6.86 -2.22
C LEU A 93 7.69 6.71 -3.40
N PHE A 94 7.68 7.58 -4.39
CA PHE A 94 8.61 7.43 -5.53
C PHE A 94 10.09 7.64 -5.16
N ASN A 95 10.37 8.44 -4.14
CA ASN A 95 11.73 8.68 -3.68
C ASN A 95 12.27 7.50 -2.85
N TYR A 96 11.44 6.88 -2.02
CA TYR A 96 11.81 5.77 -1.15
C TYR A 96 11.88 4.45 -1.94
N TYR A 97 10.92 4.22 -2.84
CA TYR A 97 10.83 3.04 -3.71
C TYR A 97 11.61 3.23 -5.03
N LYS A 98 12.69 4.03 -5.00
CA LYS A 98 13.58 4.24 -6.15
C LYS A 98 13.94 2.89 -6.79
N GLN A 99 13.97 2.92 -8.12
CA GLN A 99 13.67 1.85 -9.07
C GLN A 99 14.54 0.59 -9.01
N ASP A 100 15.44 0.46 -8.04
CA ASP A 100 16.42 -0.62 -7.90
C ASP A 100 15.94 -1.72 -6.94
N GLN A 101 14.63 -2.02 -6.92
CA GLN A 101 14.15 -3.21 -6.23
C GLN A 101 14.35 -4.45 -7.11
N GLU A 102 15.19 -5.36 -6.65
CA GLU A 102 15.35 -6.68 -7.25
C GLU A 102 14.38 -7.67 -6.60
N PHE A 103 13.41 -8.16 -7.37
CA PHE A 103 12.52 -9.22 -6.95
C PHE A 103 13.15 -10.57 -7.26
N HIS A 104 13.60 -11.28 -6.21
CA HIS A 104 14.13 -12.63 -6.33
C HIS A 104 13.00 -13.63 -6.06
N TYR A 105 12.49 -14.28 -7.11
CA TYR A 105 11.56 -15.40 -6.95
C TYR A 105 12.35 -16.68 -6.69
N ILE A 106 12.23 -17.23 -5.48
CA ILE A 106 12.81 -18.53 -5.13
C ILE A 106 11.63 -19.53 -5.07
N PRO A 107 11.60 -20.56 -5.95
CA PRO A 107 10.54 -21.54 -6.02
C PRO A 107 10.49 -22.49 -4.81
#